data_AF-A0A3P9KVK7-F1
#
_entry.id   AF-A0A3P9KVK7-F1
#
_cell.length_a   1.000
_cell.length_b   1.000
_cell.length_c   1.000
_cell.angle_alpha   90.00
_cell.angle_beta   90.00
_cell.angle_gamma   90.00
#
_symmetry.space_group_name_H-M   'P 1'
#
loop_
_entity.id
_entity.type
_entity.pdbx_description
1 polymer ?
#
loop_
_entity_poly.entity_id
_entity_poly.type
_entity_poly.pdbx_seq_one_letter_code
_entity_poly.pdbx_strand_id
1 'polypeptide(L)'
;MQSRCSTNFSPIIDKTKKTLNQWLQRDLSLKGRVLLTKAEGISRLTYAAQSLQVNNTVCNTINRILYNFLWRNKTHYIRKSVILNTSDKGGLNCIDFTALNNTLKVIWIKKYLNNPTSIWNFIPHFVFSKVGGLNFLLCCNYSIPKIPLKLSNFHQQVLLAWALIYKHNFSPQSCIIWNNCNIVYKRKTLFLNNWFNNGIIFLNQLFKEPGLLYNYSDFTKQYKVPITPKEFAVVFDAVPSGLCMLFRGFYSAPPLTLHPPEVLKSPLGNFCFTSAKQLNSKIRALFQDNLVSVPSATFYWANFTSNIDWKKVWSLPQKYFLTNKVKEISFKLLHRFYPAKHYLTKFKADINTSCTFCQKQPETCSHLFWSCEFTYRFWKNIHKFITDSIFADIQLYYKNILFGFHSFDVKDRDAFFCVNMVLFIAKFHIHKRKFSNKKPDFFVFKLELQRYLNLISASKNTKAQKTISICKSFGLLT
;
A
#
# COMPACT_ATOMS: atom_id res chain seq x y z
N MET A 1 33.86 -8.00 -9.73
CA MET A 1 32.75 -8.26 -10.68
C MET A 1 31.51 -7.51 -10.23
N GLN A 2 30.91 -6.66 -11.08
CA GLN A 2 29.60 -6.07 -10.77
C GLN A 2 28.55 -7.17 -10.65
N SER A 3 27.67 -7.07 -9.66
CA SER A 3 26.59 -8.03 -9.48
C SER A 3 25.65 -8.02 -10.68
N ARG A 4 25.08 -9.18 -11.07
CA ARG A 4 24.07 -9.28 -12.14
C ARG A 4 22.91 -8.29 -11.94
N CYS A 5 22.57 -8.01 -10.68
CA CYS A 5 21.57 -7.01 -10.30
C CYS A 5 21.99 -5.60 -10.73
N SER A 6 23.20 -5.13 -10.35
CA SER A 6 23.68 -3.79 -10.72
C SER A 6 23.78 -3.61 -12.24
N THR A 7 24.30 -4.58 -12.97
CA THR A 7 24.47 -4.46 -14.43
C THR A 7 23.15 -4.28 -15.16
N ASN A 8 22.07 -4.93 -14.69
CA ASN A 8 20.74 -4.81 -15.31
C ASN A 8 19.94 -3.59 -14.80
N PHE A 9 20.02 -3.28 -13.51
CA PHE A 9 19.20 -2.21 -12.92
C PHE A 9 19.79 -0.82 -13.09
N SER A 10 21.11 -0.64 -13.04
CA SER A 10 21.74 0.68 -13.19
C SER A 10 21.30 1.43 -14.46
N PRO A 11 21.37 0.86 -15.67
CA PRO A 11 20.95 1.59 -16.88
C PRO A 11 19.45 1.93 -16.87
N ILE A 12 18.61 1.04 -16.32
CA ILE A 12 17.16 1.29 -16.21
C ILE A 12 16.90 2.42 -15.22
N ILE A 13 17.58 2.42 -14.07
CA ILE A 13 17.47 3.45 -13.04
C ILE A 13 17.88 4.82 -13.58
N ASP A 14 18.99 4.90 -14.32
CA ASP A 14 19.47 6.14 -14.92
C ASP A 14 18.48 6.67 -15.96
N LYS A 15 17.94 5.78 -16.81
CA LYS A 15 16.89 6.13 -17.77
C LYS A 15 15.63 6.63 -17.05
N THR A 16 15.17 5.92 -16.01
CA THR A 16 14.03 6.35 -15.18
C THR A 16 14.27 7.72 -14.57
N LYS A 17 15.45 7.99 -14.01
CA LYS A 17 15.80 9.29 -13.41
C LYS A 17 15.80 10.40 -14.46
N LYS A 18 16.40 10.17 -15.64
CA LYS A 18 16.40 11.13 -16.76
C LYS A 18 14.99 11.49 -17.21
N THR A 19 14.14 10.49 -17.47
CA THR A 19 12.75 10.71 -17.89
C THR A 19 11.94 11.44 -16.82
N LEU A 20 12.05 11.05 -15.54
CA LEU A 20 11.36 11.75 -14.46
C LEU A 20 11.83 13.21 -14.34
N ASN A 21 13.12 13.50 -14.51
CA ASN A 21 13.63 14.87 -14.49
C ASN A 21 13.11 15.70 -15.68
N GLN A 22 12.96 15.12 -16.87
CA GLN A 22 12.33 15.81 -18.01
C GLN A 22 10.88 16.21 -17.69
N TRP A 23 10.12 15.32 -17.03
CA TRP A 23 8.76 15.62 -16.59
C TRP A 23 8.69 16.76 -15.58
N LEU A 24 9.73 16.99 -14.77
CA LEU A 24 9.78 18.10 -13.81
C LEU A 24 9.82 19.49 -14.46
N GLN A 25 10.14 19.59 -15.76
CA GLN A 25 10.06 20.84 -16.51
C GLN A 25 8.60 21.32 -16.69
N ARG A 26 7.62 20.41 -16.55
CA ARG A 26 6.19 20.73 -16.68
C ARG A 26 5.57 21.03 -15.30
N ASP A 27 4.56 21.90 -15.27
CA ASP A 27 3.84 22.19 -14.02
C ASP A 27 2.83 21.10 -13.64
N LEU A 28 3.35 20.02 -13.08
CA LEU A 28 2.60 18.84 -12.67
C LEU A 28 2.03 18.97 -11.26
N SER A 29 0.76 18.62 -11.09
CA SER A 29 0.13 18.40 -9.79
C SER A 29 0.76 17.22 -9.04
N LEU A 30 0.59 17.17 -7.72
CA LEU A 30 1.08 16.07 -6.88
C LEU A 30 0.52 14.71 -7.31
N LYS A 31 -0.80 14.64 -7.57
CA LYS A 31 -1.44 13.42 -8.13
C LYS A 31 -0.91 13.06 -9.52
N GLY A 32 -0.64 14.05 -10.37
CA GLY A 32 -0.01 13.83 -11.67
C GLY A 32 1.39 13.25 -11.55
N ARG A 33 2.19 13.72 -10.58
CA ARG A 33 3.51 13.14 -10.29
C ARG A 33 3.39 11.71 -9.79
N VAL A 34 2.43 11.39 -8.91
CA VAL A 34 2.18 10.00 -8.51
C VAL A 34 1.82 9.12 -9.70
N LEU A 35 0.97 9.59 -10.61
CA LEU A 35 0.66 8.86 -11.84
C LEU A 35 1.93 8.55 -12.65
N LEU A 36 2.79 9.54 -12.86
CA LEU A 36 4.05 9.37 -13.59
C LEU A 36 5.03 8.45 -12.88
N THR A 37 5.11 8.45 -11.54
CA THR A 37 5.94 7.46 -10.83
C THR A 37 5.52 6.03 -11.15
N LYS A 38 4.22 5.78 -11.36
CA LYS A 38 3.69 4.46 -11.71
C LYS A 38 3.88 4.15 -13.19
N ALA A 39 3.46 5.08 -14.06
CA ALA A 39 3.40 4.90 -15.51
C ALA A 39 4.78 4.91 -16.18
N GLU A 40 5.71 5.75 -15.70
CA GLU A 40 7.05 5.93 -16.30
C GLU A 40 8.17 5.37 -15.42
N GLY A 41 8.02 5.44 -14.09
CA GLY A 41 9.04 4.94 -13.17
C GLY A 41 8.96 3.43 -12.99
N ILE A 42 7.90 2.99 -12.33
CA ILE A 42 7.72 1.60 -11.90
C ILE A 42 7.56 0.63 -13.06
N SER A 43 6.82 1.01 -14.10
CA SER A 43 6.58 0.17 -15.29
C SER A 43 7.89 -0.35 -15.91
N ARG A 44 8.90 0.52 -16.04
CA ARG A 44 10.22 0.20 -16.61
C ARG A 44 11.00 -0.80 -15.77
N LEU A 45 10.86 -0.69 -14.46
CA LEU A 45 11.58 -1.54 -13.49
C LEU A 45 10.88 -2.89 -13.27
N THR A 46 9.58 -2.98 -13.59
CA THR A 46 8.74 -4.14 -13.29
C THR A 46 9.20 -5.38 -14.07
N TYR A 47 9.52 -5.25 -15.35
CA TYR A 47 9.95 -6.38 -16.17
C TYR A 47 11.24 -7.01 -15.64
N ALA A 48 12.27 -6.20 -15.36
CA ALA A 48 13.52 -6.68 -14.78
C ALA A 48 13.30 -7.31 -13.40
N ALA A 49 12.45 -6.71 -12.55
CA ALA A 49 12.14 -7.23 -11.22
C ALA A 49 11.34 -8.54 -11.24
N GLN A 50 10.60 -8.84 -12.30
CA GLN A 50 9.92 -10.14 -12.45
C GLN A 50 10.91 -11.29 -12.62
N SER A 51 11.98 -11.08 -13.38
CA SER A 51 12.92 -12.14 -13.77
C SER A 51 14.18 -12.20 -12.90
N LEU A 52 14.57 -11.07 -12.29
CA LEU A 52 15.83 -10.96 -11.56
C LEU A 52 15.61 -10.77 -10.06
N GLN A 53 16.62 -11.15 -9.29
CA GLN A 53 16.70 -10.81 -7.88
C GLN A 53 17.06 -9.33 -7.73
N VAL A 54 16.37 -8.64 -6.82
CA VAL A 54 16.61 -7.22 -6.55
C VAL A 54 17.11 -7.03 -5.13
N ASN A 55 18.31 -6.48 -4.99
CA ASN A 55 18.90 -6.18 -3.68
C ASN A 55 18.15 -5.02 -2.98
N ASN A 56 18.14 -5.04 -1.64
CA ASN A 56 17.52 -3.98 -0.85
C ASN A 56 18.12 -2.59 -1.12
N THR A 57 19.43 -2.51 -1.42
CA THR A 57 20.11 -1.26 -1.80
C THR A 57 19.54 -0.67 -3.09
N VAL A 58 19.26 -1.51 -4.09
CA VAL A 58 18.64 -1.12 -5.36
C VAL A 58 17.20 -0.69 -5.14
N CYS A 59 16.41 -1.46 -4.36
CA CYS A 59 15.05 -1.09 -3.99
C CYS A 59 14.99 0.27 -3.27
N ASN A 60 15.90 0.52 -2.33
CA ASN A 60 15.99 1.79 -1.61
C ASN A 60 16.38 2.94 -2.53
N THR A 61 17.29 2.71 -3.47
CA THR A 61 17.69 3.70 -4.47
C THR A 61 16.53 4.09 -5.39
N ILE A 62 15.80 3.10 -5.90
CA ILE A 62 14.60 3.30 -6.72
C ILE A 62 13.56 4.09 -5.93
N ASN A 63 13.23 3.64 -4.72
CA ASN A 63 12.28 4.31 -3.84
C ASN A 63 12.68 5.77 -3.64
N ARG A 64 13.95 6.06 -3.31
CA ARG A 64 14.46 7.42 -3.14
C ARG A 64 14.23 8.29 -4.38
N ILE A 65 14.50 7.77 -5.58
CA ILE A 65 14.26 8.50 -6.84
C ILE A 65 12.77 8.81 -7.02
N LEU A 66 11.88 7.83 -6.80
CA LEU A 66 10.44 8.02 -6.95
C LEU A 66 9.89 9.06 -5.95
N TYR A 67 10.32 9.02 -4.68
CA TYR A 67 9.87 9.99 -3.67
C TYR A 67 10.47 11.38 -3.87
N ASN A 68 11.73 11.47 -4.31
CA ASN A 68 12.32 12.77 -4.65
C ASN A 68 11.58 13.42 -5.82
N PHE A 69 11.27 12.66 -6.88
CA PHE A 69 10.47 13.16 -7.99
C PHE A 69 9.08 13.65 -7.53
N LEU A 70 8.42 12.93 -6.61
CA LEU A 70 7.13 13.35 -6.04
C LEU A 70 7.18 14.75 -5.43
N TRP A 71 8.33 15.14 -4.87
CA TRP A 71 8.56 16.44 -4.24
C TRP A 71 9.41 17.38 -5.08
N ARG A 72 9.53 17.15 -6.40
CA ARG A 72 10.33 17.98 -7.32
C ARG A 72 11.80 18.12 -6.89
N ASN A 73 12.36 17.06 -6.32
CA ASN A 73 13.71 17.02 -5.73
C ASN A 73 13.92 18.05 -4.61
N LYS A 74 12.84 18.48 -3.94
CA LYS A 74 12.86 19.35 -2.76
C LYS A 74 12.54 18.57 -1.48
N THR A 75 12.42 19.29 -0.37
CA THR A 75 12.02 18.77 0.93
C THR A 75 10.73 17.96 0.87
N HIS A 76 10.70 16.84 1.58
CA HIS A 76 9.52 15.98 1.67
C HIS A 76 8.59 16.55 2.75
N TYR A 77 7.40 17.01 2.35
CA TYR A 77 6.45 17.63 3.30
C TYR A 77 5.62 16.62 4.10
N ILE A 78 5.48 15.39 3.61
CA ILE A 78 4.71 14.31 4.24
C ILE A 78 5.62 13.10 4.39
N ARG A 79 5.49 12.38 5.52
CA ARG A 79 6.19 11.11 5.76
C ARG A 79 5.85 10.08 4.69
N LYS A 80 6.86 9.32 4.24
CA LYS A 80 6.70 8.25 3.23
C LYS A 80 5.57 7.27 3.57
N SER A 81 5.52 6.80 4.81
CA SER A 81 4.48 5.88 5.33
C SER A 81 3.06 6.41 5.17
N VAL A 82 2.87 7.73 5.24
CA VAL A 82 1.55 8.37 5.06
C VAL A 82 1.19 8.46 3.58
N ILE A 83 2.15 8.74 2.70
CA ILE A 83 1.88 8.88 1.25
C ILE A 83 1.47 7.54 0.62
N LEU A 84 1.99 6.43 1.16
CA LEU A 84 1.64 5.07 0.76
C LEU A 84 0.16 4.73 0.99
N ASN A 85 -0.51 5.40 1.94
CA ASN A 85 -1.93 5.19 2.21
C ASN A 85 -2.78 5.29 0.95
N THR A 86 -3.92 4.61 0.99
CA THR A 86 -4.99 4.87 0.04
C THR A 86 -5.55 6.28 0.22
N SER A 87 -6.19 6.80 -0.83
CA SER A 87 -6.63 8.19 -0.84
C SER A 87 -7.77 8.48 0.13
N ASP A 88 -8.51 7.46 0.57
CA ASP A 88 -9.52 7.52 1.62
C ASP A 88 -8.91 7.51 3.04
N LYS A 89 -7.62 7.15 3.17
CA LYS A 89 -6.83 7.21 4.41
C LYS A 89 -5.85 8.40 4.43
N GLY A 90 -6.07 9.40 3.57
CA GLY A 90 -5.22 10.60 3.48
C GLY A 90 -3.86 10.36 2.79
N GLY A 91 -3.72 9.29 2.00
CA GLY A 91 -2.53 9.08 1.17
C GLY A 91 -2.72 9.46 -0.30
N LEU A 92 -1.76 9.08 -1.12
CA LEU A 92 -1.80 9.28 -2.57
C LEU A 92 -1.73 7.96 -3.35
N ASN A 93 -1.81 6.82 -2.66
CA ASN A 93 -1.62 5.48 -3.22
C ASN A 93 -0.24 5.35 -3.91
N CYS A 94 0.81 5.95 -3.35
CA CYS A 94 2.16 5.70 -3.86
C CYS A 94 2.53 4.23 -3.67
N ILE A 95 3.35 3.72 -4.58
CA ILE A 95 3.80 2.33 -4.53
C ILE A 95 5.21 2.32 -3.98
N ASP A 96 5.43 1.53 -2.93
CA ASP A 96 6.77 1.17 -2.50
C ASP A 96 7.30 0.06 -3.41
N PHE A 97 8.49 0.28 -3.97
CA PHE A 97 9.08 -0.65 -4.91
C PHE A 97 9.49 -1.98 -4.26
N THR A 98 9.88 -1.99 -2.98
CA THR A 98 10.21 -3.21 -2.25
C THR A 98 8.96 -4.07 -2.09
N ALA A 99 7.84 -3.47 -1.69
CA ALA A 99 6.55 -4.15 -1.60
C ALA A 99 6.09 -4.68 -2.97
N LEU A 100 6.30 -3.91 -4.04
CA LEU A 100 6.03 -4.36 -5.40
C LEU A 100 6.91 -5.55 -5.80
N ASN A 101 8.22 -5.50 -5.54
CA ASN A 101 9.13 -6.59 -5.87
C ASN A 101 8.71 -7.89 -5.17
N ASN A 102 8.36 -7.83 -3.89
CA ASN A 102 7.85 -8.99 -3.14
C ASN A 102 6.53 -9.51 -3.73
N THR A 103 5.64 -8.60 -4.13
CA THR A 103 4.38 -8.95 -4.82
C THR A 103 4.65 -9.72 -6.12
N LEU A 104 5.63 -9.29 -6.93
CA LEU A 104 6.01 -9.98 -8.16
C LEU A 104 6.54 -11.39 -7.88
N LYS A 105 7.23 -11.60 -6.76
CA LYS A 105 7.70 -12.93 -6.35
C LYS A 105 6.56 -13.86 -5.95
N VAL A 106 5.56 -13.36 -5.22
CA VAL A 106 4.35 -14.14 -4.91
C VAL A 106 3.56 -14.47 -6.19
N ILE A 107 3.50 -13.54 -7.16
CA ILE A 107 2.89 -13.80 -8.47
C ILE A 107 3.67 -14.86 -9.24
N TRP A 108 5.00 -14.90 -9.12
CA TRP A 108 5.81 -15.97 -9.70
C TRP A 108 5.43 -17.32 -9.10
N ILE A 109 5.26 -17.41 -7.77
CA ILE A 109 4.77 -18.64 -7.10
C ILE A 109 3.43 -19.07 -7.70
N LYS A 110 2.48 -18.13 -7.84
CA LYS A 110 1.18 -18.42 -8.46
C LYS A 110 1.34 -19.05 -9.85
N LYS A 111 2.15 -18.43 -10.71
CA LYS A 111 2.39 -18.92 -12.07
C LYS A 111 3.03 -20.31 -12.07
N TYR A 112 3.96 -20.55 -11.15
CA TYR A 112 4.59 -21.85 -10.98
C TYR A 112 3.57 -22.92 -10.53
N LEU A 113 2.76 -22.63 -9.52
CA LEU A 113 1.78 -23.59 -8.98
C LEU A 113 0.69 -23.94 -9.99
N ASN A 114 0.31 -23.00 -10.86
CA ASN A 114 -0.67 -23.28 -11.91
C ASN A 114 -0.14 -24.26 -12.96
N ASN A 115 1.14 -24.15 -13.37
CA ASN A 115 1.73 -24.96 -14.43
C ASN A 115 3.15 -25.43 -14.06
N PRO A 116 3.31 -26.35 -13.09
CA PRO A 116 4.62 -26.74 -12.57
C PRO A 116 5.49 -27.49 -13.60
N THR A 117 4.87 -28.20 -14.55
CA THR A 117 5.53 -28.99 -15.60
C THR A 117 5.86 -28.18 -16.86
N SER A 118 5.61 -26.87 -16.86
CA SER A 118 6.00 -26.00 -17.97
C SER A 118 7.50 -26.04 -18.20
N ILE A 119 7.94 -25.91 -19.46
CA ILE A 119 9.36 -25.92 -19.83
C ILE A 119 10.16 -24.85 -19.07
N TRP A 120 9.53 -23.71 -18.77
CA TRP A 120 10.13 -22.61 -18.01
C TRP A 120 10.32 -22.92 -16.52
N ASN A 121 9.63 -23.94 -16.02
CA ASN A 121 9.64 -24.37 -14.62
C ASN A 121 10.44 -25.65 -14.39
N PHE A 122 11.01 -26.28 -15.44
CA PHE A 122 11.76 -27.53 -15.32
C PHE A 122 12.88 -27.48 -14.26
N ILE A 123 13.73 -26.44 -14.31
CA ILE A 123 14.83 -26.29 -13.35
C ILE A 123 14.31 -26.04 -11.93
N PRO A 124 13.43 -25.04 -11.68
CA PRO A 124 12.84 -24.86 -10.35
C PRO A 124 12.13 -26.13 -9.85
N HIS A 125 11.43 -26.85 -10.72
CA HIS A 125 10.73 -28.08 -10.38
C HIS A 125 11.66 -29.17 -9.89
N PHE A 126 12.77 -29.41 -10.60
CA PHE A 126 13.80 -30.35 -10.16
C PHE A 126 14.48 -29.92 -8.86
N VAL A 127 14.71 -28.62 -8.65
CA VAL A 127 15.34 -28.14 -7.41
C VAL A 127 14.40 -28.32 -6.22
N PHE A 128 13.12 -27.96 -6.36
CA PHE A 128 12.15 -28.06 -5.27
C PHE A 128 11.66 -29.48 -5.03
N SER A 129 11.69 -30.39 -6.01
CA SER A 129 11.31 -31.80 -5.80
C SER A 129 12.19 -32.49 -4.75
N LYS A 130 13.44 -32.06 -4.59
CA LYS A 130 14.36 -32.53 -3.54
C LYS A 130 13.93 -32.18 -2.11
N VAL A 131 12.94 -31.31 -1.94
CA VAL A 131 12.37 -30.89 -0.63
C VAL A 131 10.85 -31.05 -0.57
N GLY A 132 10.28 -31.94 -1.39
CA GLY A 132 8.84 -32.26 -1.40
C GLY A 132 8.01 -31.36 -2.31
N GLY A 133 8.66 -30.54 -3.13
CA GLY A 133 8.03 -29.62 -4.05
C GLY A 133 7.72 -28.26 -3.43
N LEU A 134 7.51 -27.26 -4.30
CA LEU A 134 7.25 -25.90 -3.84
C LEU A 134 5.94 -25.78 -3.07
N ASN A 135 4.89 -26.50 -3.49
CA ASN A 135 3.59 -26.49 -2.80
C ASN A 135 3.77 -26.92 -1.33
N PHE A 136 4.39 -28.05 -1.07
CA PHE A 136 4.61 -28.49 0.31
C PHE A 136 5.55 -27.55 1.09
N LEU A 137 6.66 -27.13 0.49
CA LEU A 137 7.64 -26.24 1.14
C LEU A 137 7.00 -24.94 1.63
N LEU A 138 6.09 -24.34 0.87
CA LEU A 138 5.40 -23.10 1.24
C LEU A 138 4.47 -23.24 2.47
N CYS A 139 4.08 -24.47 2.84
CA CYS A 139 3.36 -24.77 4.08
C CYS A 139 4.30 -25.02 5.27
N CYS A 140 5.60 -25.21 5.04
CA CYS A 140 6.58 -25.52 6.06
C CYS A 140 7.14 -24.27 6.74
N ASN A 141 7.48 -24.36 8.03
CA ASN A 141 8.16 -23.28 8.75
C ASN A 141 9.66 -23.25 8.42
N TYR A 142 10.02 -22.90 7.19
CA TYR A 142 11.41 -22.96 6.71
C TYR A 142 12.23 -21.71 7.03
N SER A 143 13.55 -21.87 7.01
CA SER A 143 14.51 -20.78 7.01
C SER A 143 15.55 -21.03 5.94
N ILE A 144 15.70 -20.08 5.01
CA ILE A 144 16.57 -20.20 3.82
C ILE A 144 17.99 -20.67 4.13
N PRO A 145 18.74 -20.09 5.09
CA PRO A 145 20.11 -20.53 5.37
C PRO A 145 20.19 -21.99 5.86
N LYS A 146 19.10 -22.55 6.38
CA LYS A 146 19.04 -23.90 6.92
C LYS A 146 18.62 -24.94 5.87
N ILE A 147 18.10 -24.54 4.71
CA ILE A 147 17.68 -25.48 3.67
C ILE A 147 18.92 -26.16 3.07
N PRO A 148 18.98 -27.50 2.96
CA PRO A 148 20.14 -28.23 2.44
C PRO A 148 20.27 -28.15 0.90
N LEU A 149 19.83 -27.05 0.28
CA LEU A 149 19.85 -26.83 -1.17
C LEU A 149 20.54 -25.52 -1.53
N LYS A 150 21.35 -25.53 -2.59
CA LYS A 150 21.92 -24.31 -3.17
C LYS A 150 20.87 -23.62 -4.05
N LEU A 151 20.02 -22.81 -3.42
CA LEU A 151 19.02 -22.01 -4.12
C LEU A 151 19.66 -20.79 -4.78
N SER A 152 19.22 -20.42 -5.98
CA SER A 152 19.63 -19.14 -6.58
C SER A 152 19.07 -17.96 -5.76
N ASN A 153 19.74 -16.81 -5.80
CA ASN A 153 19.30 -15.62 -5.06
C ASN A 153 17.85 -15.23 -5.38
N PHE A 154 17.39 -15.48 -6.62
CA PHE A 154 16.01 -15.26 -7.03
C PHE A 154 15.03 -16.15 -6.25
N HIS A 155 15.26 -17.46 -6.23
CA HIS A 155 14.38 -18.39 -5.52
C HIS A 155 14.42 -18.16 -4.01
N GLN A 156 15.58 -17.80 -3.45
CA GLN A 156 15.68 -17.36 -2.05
C GLN A 156 14.77 -16.15 -1.80
N GLN A 157 14.83 -15.12 -2.65
CA GLN A 157 13.96 -13.94 -2.52
C GLN A 157 12.48 -14.29 -2.67
N VAL A 158 12.13 -15.28 -3.49
CA VAL A 158 10.76 -15.79 -3.63
C VAL A 158 10.25 -16.38 -2.31
N LEU A 159 11.04 -17.25 -1.69
CA LEU A 159 10.70 -17.83 -0.39
C LEU A 159 10.64 -16.77 0.72
N LEU A 160 11.56 -15.79 0.75
CA LEU A 160 11.49 -14.67 1.69
C LEU A 160 10.20 -13.87 1.53
N ALA A 161 9.80 -13.57 0.28
CA ALA A 161 8.60 -12.81 0.02
C ALA A 161 7.33 -13.52 0.53
N TRP A 162 7.28 -14.85 0.42
CA TRP A 162 6.19 -15.65 0.97
C TRP A 162 6.22 -15.67 2.50
N ALA A 163 7.38 -15.93 3.11
CA ALA A 163 7.54 -15.98 4.56
C ALA A 163 7.17 -14.65 5.26
N LEU A 164 7.30 -13.51 4.57
CA LEU A 164 6.88 -12.19 5.10
C LEU A 164 5.36 -12.05 5.28
N ILE A 165 4.55 -12.78 4.50
CA ILE A 165 3.08 -12.68 4.55
C ILE A 165 2.43 -13.93 5.15
N TYR A 166 3.06 -15.10 5.01
CA TYR A 166 2.56 -16.35 5.56
C TYR A 166 3.05 -16.54 7.00
N LYS A 167 2.17 -16.26 7.96
CA LYS A 167 2.46 -16.47 9.39
C LYS A 167 2.22 -17.93 9.75
N HIS A 168 3.28 -18.65 10.11
CA HIS A 168 3.17 -19.97 10.70
C HIS A 168 2.79 -19.84 12.18
N ASN A 169 1.55 -20.18 12.53
CA ASN A 169 1.16 -20.35 13.92
C ASN A 169 1.50 -21.79 14.32
N PHE A 170 2.30 -21.96 15.38
CA PHE A 170 2.59 -23.28 15.90
C PHE A 170 1.31 -23.90 16.48
N SER A 171 1.03 -25.12 16.07
CA SER A 171 0.05 -25.99 16.71
C SER A 171 0.67 -27.39 16.81
N PRO A 172 0.63 -28.05 17.99
CA PRO A 172 1.17 -29.39 18.15
C PRO A 172 0.61 -30.40 17.13
N GLN A 173 -0.69 -30.29 16.82
CA GLN A 173 -1.38 -31.22 15.92
C GLN A 173 -1.03 -31.03 14.44
N SER A 174 -0.48 -29.88 14.05
CA SER A 174 -0.16 -29.56 12.65
C SER A 174 1.32 -29.23 12.46
N CYS A 175 2.18 -29.54 13.43
CA CYS A 175 3.61 -29.28 13.34
C CYS A 175 4.24 -30.22 12.31
N ILE A 176 4.75 -29.67 11.22
CA ILE A 176 5.39 -30.45 10.14
C ILE A 176 6.84 -30.75 10.54
N ILE A 177 7.28 -31.99 10.35
CA ILE A 177 8.67 -32.42 10.61
C ILE A 177 9.63 -31.79 9.58
N TRP A 178 9.24 -31.92 8.32
CA TRP A 178 10.09 -31.60 7.18
C TRP A 178 10.25 -30.11 6.91
N ASN A 179 11.43 -29.73 6.41
CA ASN A 179 11.78 -28.34 6.07
C ASN A 179 11.51 -27.32 7.20
N ASN A 180 11.50 -27.78 8.46
CA ASN A 180 11.17 -26.95 9.61
C ASN A 180 12.44 -26.39 10.26
N CYS A 181 12.52 -25.07 10.40
CA CYS A 181 13.70 -24.40 10.96
C CYS A 181 13.93 -24.69 12.45
N ASN A 182 12.93 -25.23 13.15
CA ASN A 182 13.02 -25.67 14.53
C ASN A 182 13.48 -27.14 14.66
N ILE A 183 13.37 -27.95 13.59
CA ILE A 183 13.75 -29.36 13.56
C ILE A 183 14.94 -29.50 12.62
N VAL A 184 16.15 -29.54 13.19
CA VAL A 184 17.40 -29.44 12.44
C VAL A 184 18.39 -30.49 12.86
N TYR A 185 19.02 -31.13 11.88
CA TYR A 185 20.16 -32.00 12.09
C TYR A 185 21.42 -31.33 11.55
N LYS A 186 22.48 -31.24 12.37
CA LYS A 186 23.73 -30.53 12.01
C LYS A 186 23.47 -29.13 11.41
N ARG A 187 22.54 -28.38 12.03
CA ARG A 187 22.09 -27.02 11.64
C ARG A 187 21.34 -26.91 10.30
N LYS A 188 21.02 -28.01 9.62
CA LYS A 188 20.23 -28.02 8.38
C LYS A 188 18.86 -28.66 8.60
N THR A 189 17.86 -28.21 7.84
CA THR A 189 16.52 -28.83 7.85
C THR A 189 16.54 -30.18 7.16
N LEU A 190 15.61 -31.05 7.55
CA LEU A 190 15.50 -32.40 7.02
C LEU A 190 14.40 -32.50 5.96
N PHE A 191 14.61 -33.39 4.98
CA PHE A 191 13.58 -33.88 4.09
C PHE A 191 13.98 -35.28 3.57
N LEU A 192 13.18 -36.30 3.91
CA LEU A 192 13.38 -37.67 3.46
C LEU A 192 12.19 -38.13 2.62
N ASN A 193 12.42 -38.38 1.34
CA ASN A 193 11.37 -38.80 0.38
C ASN A 193 10.66 -40.09 0.82
N ASN A 194 11.41 -41.08 1.31
CA ASN A 194 10.85 -42.36 1.72
C ASN A 194 9.82 -42.19 2.84
N TRP A 195 10.16 -41.43 3.88
CA TRP A 195 9.25 -41.17 5.00
C TRP A 195 8.03 -40.34 4.57
N PHE A 196 8.27 -39.30 3.77
CA PHE A 196 7.21 -38.41 3.29
C PHE A 196 6.19 -39.15 2.40
N ASN A 197 6.66 -40.00 1.49
CA ASN A 197 5.80 -40.77 0.59
C ASN A 197 4.98 -41.83 1.33
N ASN A 198 5.48 -42.32 2.48
CA ASN A 198 4.74 -43.24 3.36
C ASN A 198 3.82 -42.51 4.37
N GLY A 199 3.59 -41.21 4.20
CA GLY A 199 2.61 -40.46 5.00
C GLY A 199 3.10 -40.00 6.38
N ILE A 200 4.40 -40.10 6.66
CA ILE A 200 5.00 -39.55 7.89
C ILE A 200 5.39 -38.09 7.63
N ILE A 201 4.59 -37.16 8.15
CA ILE A 201 4.65 -35.72 7.83
C ILE A 201 4.66 -34.86 9.10
N PHE A 202 3.87 -35.25 10.11
CA PHE A 202 3.61 -34.46 11.30
C PHE A 202 4.38 -34.97 12.50
N LEU A 203 4.79 -34.04 13.36
CA LEU A 203 5.65 -34.32 14.50
C LEU A 203 4.96 -35.22 15.55
N ASN A 204 3.63 -35.13 15.69
CA ASN A 204 2.84 -36.00 16.57
C ASN A 204 2.98 -37.50 16.20
N GLN A 205 3.28 -37.84 14.94
CA GLN A 205 3.48 -39.22 14.49
C GLN A 205 4.78 -39.84 15.05
N LEU A 206 5.69 -39.04 15.61
CA LEU A 206 6.91 -39.55 16.25
C LEU A 206 6.72 -39.92 17.74
N PHE A 207 5.56 -39.62 18.33
CA PHE A 207 5.28 -39.85 19.75
C PHE A 207 4.41 -41.09 19.98
N LYS A 208 4.84 -41.93 20.92
CA LYS A 208 4.08 -43.09 21.41
C LYS A 208 3.08 -42.68 22.47
N GLU A 209 3.55 -41.87 23.41
CA GLU A 209 2.83 -41.34 24.56
C GLU A 209 3.12 -39.83 24.68
N PRO A 210 2.34 -39.07 25.47
CA PRO A 210 2.52 -37.62 25.58
C PRO A 210 3.96 -37.26 25.96
N GLY A 211 4.71 -36.66 25.03
CA GLY A 211 6.11 -36.27 25.22
C GLY A 211 7.14 -37.40 25.21
N LEU A 212 6.74 -38.66 24.94
CA LEU A 212 7.62 -39.82 24.78
C LEU A 212 7.69 -40.25 23.31
N LEU A 213 8.90 -40.17 22.74
CA LEU A 213 9.18 -40.58 21.36
C LEU A 213 9.21 -42.10 21.21
N TYR A 214 8.85 -42.61 20.03
CA TYR A 214 9.04 -44.02 19.71
C TYR A 214 10.52 -44.44 19.77
N ASN A 215 10.77 -45.70 20.14
CA ASN A 215 12.03 -46.37 19.85
C ASN A 215 12.00 -46.99 18.44
N TYR A 216 13.15 -47.43 17.92
CA TYR A 216 13.25 -47.95 16.56
C TYR A 216 12.37 -49.19 16.32
N SER A 217 12.32 -50.12 17.28
CA SER A 217 11.54 -51.35 17.16
C SER A 217 10.03 -51.11 17.15
N ASP A 218 9.56 -50.18 17.96
CA ASP A 218 8.13 -49.87 18.09
C ASP A 218 7.66 -49.07 16.87
N PHE A 219 8.48 -48.10 16.41
CA PHE A 219 8.17 -47.30 15.23
C PHE A 219 8.05 -48.17 13.96
N THR A 220 8.99 -49.09 13.77
CA THR A 220 8.98 -50.00 12.61
C THR A 220 7.82 -50.99 12.67
N LYS A 221 7.45 -51.49 13.85
CA LYS A 221 6.24 -52.33 14.03
C LYS A 221 4.95 -51.58 13.70
N GLN A 222 4.85 -50.32 14.09
CA GLN A 222 3.63 -49.52 13.90
C GLN A 222 3.43 -49.10 12.45
N TYR A 223 4.45 -48.48 11.84
CA TYR A 223 4.32 -47.91 10.50
C TYR A 223 4.61 -48.91 9.38
N LYS A 224 5.30 -50.03 9.69
CA LYS A 224 5.68 -51.08 8.73
C LYS A 224 6.41 -50.55 7.48
N VAL A 225 7.16 -49.45 7.63
CA VAL A 225 7.94 -48.83 6.56
C VAL A 225 9.40 -49.29 6.64
N PRO A 226 10.06 -49.64 5.52
CA PRO A 226 11.49 -49.93 5.51
C PRO A 226 12.29 -48.65 5.78
N ILE A 227 12.71 -48.46 7.03
CA ILE A 227 13.47 -47.30 7.49
C ILE A 227 14.80 -47.79 8.04
N THR A 228 15.90 -47.15 7.66
CA THR A 228 17.21 -47.53 8.20
C THR A 228 17.41 -46.98 9.62
N PRO A 229 18.15 -47.67 10.50
CA PRO A 229 18.45 -47.16 11.85
C PRO A 229 19.15 -45.79 11.82
N LYS A 230 19.95 -45.53 10.78
CA LYS A 230 20.63 -44.24 10.57
C LYS A 230 19.64 -43.11 10.29
N GLU A 231 18.68 -43.33 9.37
CA GLU A 231 17.64 -42.34 9.07
C GLU A 231 16.78 -42.06 10.29
N PHE A 232 16.41 -43.11 11.02
CA PHE A 232 15.66 -43.00 12.26
C PHE A 232 16.39 -42.12 13.29
N ALA A 233 17.65 -42.43 13.58
CA ALA A 233 18.45 -41.63 14.52
C ALA A 233 18.53 -40.16 14.08
N VAL A 234 18.80 -39.89 12.80
CA VAL A 234 18.88 -38.52 12.27
C VAL A 234 17.58 -37.73 12.49
N VAL A 235 16.41 -38.34 12.27
CA VAL A 235 15.11 -37.68 12.45
C VAL A 235 14.81 -37.43 13.92
N PHE A 236 15.03 -38.43 14.78
CA PHE A 236 14.72 -38.35 16.20
C PHE A 236 15.68 -37.42 16.95
N ASP A 237 16.98 -37.44 16.61
CA ASP A 237 17.99 -36.52 17.16
C ASP A 237 17.74 -35.05 16.77
N ALA A 238 17.05 -34.82 15.65
CA ALA A 238 16.74 -33.48 15.17
C ALA A 238 15.57 -32.82 15.92
N VAL A 239 14.81 -33.58 16.71
CA VAL A 239 13.68 -33.07 17.50
C VAL A 239 14.22 -32.44 18.80
N PRO A 240 14.10 -31.11 19.00
CA PRO A 240 14.54 -30.47 20.22
C PRO A 240 13.72 -30.88 21.44
N SER A 241 14.37 -30.98 22.59
CA SER A 241 13.71 -31.27 23.89
C SER A 241 12.58 -30.29 24.21
N GLY A 242 12.75 -29.00 23.88
CA GLY A 242 11.72 -27.98 24.07
C GLY A 242 10.46 -28.25 23.26
N LEU A 243 10.57 -28.82 22.04
CA LEU A 243 9.41 -29.27 21.28
C LEU A 243 8.78 -30.51 21.95
N CYS A 244 9.56 -31.47 22.41
CA CYS A 244 9.02 -32.63 23.14
C CYS A 244 8.22 -32.23 24.39
N MET A 245 8.67 -31.20 25.14
CA MET A 245 7.95 -30.70 26.31
C MET A 245 6.57 -30.12 25.96
N LEU A 246 6.44 -29.43 24.82
CA LEU A 246 5.16 -28.86 24.38
C LEU A 246 4.12 -29.94 24.05
N PHE A 247 4.54 -31.17 23.77
CA PHE A 247 3.65 -32.29 23.45
C PHE A 247 3.25 -33.11 24.69
N ARG A 248 3.79 -32.84 25.89
CA ARG A 248 3.42 -33.55 27.13
C ARG A 248 1.96 -33.33 27.54
N GLY A 249 1.34 -32.22 27.14
CA GLY A 249 -0.06 -31.88 27.47
C GLY A 249 -1.06 -32.11 26.34
N PHE A 250 -0.62 -32.60 25.17
CA PHE A 250 -1.46 -32.77 23.99
C PHE A 250 -1.36 -34.20 23.47
N TYR A 251 -2.36 -35.01 23.76
CA TYR A 251 -2.49 -36.36 23.19
C TYR A 251 -3.70 -36.43 22.29
N SER A 252 -3.44 -36.60 21.00
CA SER A 252 -4.42 -37.12 20.05
C SER A 252 -3.74 -38.26 19.31
N ALA A 253 -4.37 -39.43 19.29
CA ALA A 253 -3.86 -40.59 18.56
C ALA A 253 -3.57 -40.17 17.10
N PRO A 254 -2.34 -40.37 16.60
CA PRO A 254 -1.98 -39.89 15.28
C PRO A 254 -2.79 -40.65 14.22
N PRO A 255 -3.47 -39.95 13.28
CA PRO A 255 -4.07 -40.62 12.14
C PRO A 255 -2.97 -41.33 11.34
N LEU A 256 -3.21 -42.60 10.99
CA LEU A 256 -2.22 -43.47 10.34
C LEU A 256 -1.86 -42.98 8.92
N THR A 257 -2.74 -42.23 8.26
CA THR A 257 -2.50 -41.63 6.94
C THR A 257 -3.05 -40.21 6.88
N LEU A 258 -2.18 -39.25 6.57
CA LEU A 258 -2.55 -37.87 6.32
C LEU A 258 -1.95 -37.42 4.99
N HIS A 259 -2.75 -36.72 4.20
CA HIS A 259 -2.24 -36.07 3.00
C HIS A 259 -1.39 -34.85 3.36
N PRO A 260 -0.32 -34.56 2.61
CA PRO A 260 0.47 -33.36 2.82
C PRO A 260 -0.38 -32.10 2.69
N PRO A 261 -0.15 -31.07 3.54
CA PRO A 261 -0.88 -29.83 3.47
C PRO A 261 -0.62 -29.11 2.15
N GLU A 262 -1.69 -28.66 1.49
CA GLU A 262 -1.62 -27.90 0.24
C GLU A 262 -1.82 -26.41 0.50
N VAL A 263 -0.95 -25.58 -0.06
CA VAL A 263 -1.00 -24.13 0.18
C VAL A 263 -2.27 -23.54 -0.39
N LEU A 264 -2.75 -24.05 -1.53
CA LEU A 264 -3.96 -23.60 -2.20
C LEU A 264 -5.20 -23.71 -1.29
N LYS A 265 -5.22 -24.67 -0.37
CA LYS A 265 -6.30 -24.86 0.61
C LYS A 265 -6.19 -23.91 1.81
N SER A 266 -5.02 -23.32 2.06
CA SER A 266 -4.84 -22.34 3.14
C SER A 266 -5.61 -21.03 2.84
N PRO A 267 -6.14 -20.32 3.84
CA PRO A 267 -6.86 -19.05 3.61
C PRO A 267 -6.03 -18.02 2.82
N LEU A 268 -4.74 -17.90 3.16
CA LEU A 268 -3.83 -16.98 2.48
C LEU A 268 -3.46 -17.45 1.07
N GLY A 269 -3.24 -18.75 0.88
CA GLY A 269 -2.96 -19.33 -0.43
C GLY A 269 -4.15 -19.21 -1.37
N ASN A 270 -5.36 -19.53 -0.90
CA ASN A 270 -6.60 -19.31 -1.65
C ASN A 270 -6.72 -17.82 -2.05
N PHE A 271 -6.48 -16.89 -1.13
CA PHE A 271 -6.49 -15.46 -1.44
C PHE A 271 -5.43 -15.04 -2.47
N CYS A 272 -4.18 -15.51 -2.35
CA CYS A 272 -3.06 -15.09 -3.20
C CYS A 272 -3.03 -15.79 -4.57
N PHE A 273 -3.59 -16.99 -4.67
CA PHE A 273 -3.47 -17.84 -5.86
C PHE A 273 -4.75 -17.96 -6.68
N THR A 274 -5.87 -17.38 -6.22
CA THR A 274 -7.11 -17.28 -7.00
C THR A 274 -7.01 -16.34 -8.20
N SER A 275 -7.84 -16.59 -9.22
CA SER A 275 -7.99 -15.74 -10.40
C SER A 275 -8.92 -14.55 -10.12
N ALA A 276 -8.43 -13.58 -9.34
CA ALA A 276 -9.18 -12.37 -9.00
C ALA A 276 -8.74 -11.15 -9.82
N LYS A 277 -9.69 -10.26 -10.15
CA LYS A 277 -9.37 -8.91 -10.66
C LYS A 277 -8.52 -8.15 -9.63
N GLN A 278 -7.52 -7.41 -10.12
CA GLN A 278 -6.61 -6.56 -9.31
C GLN A 278 -5.77 -7.31 -8.26
N LEU A 279 -5.49 -8.60 -8.47
CA LEU A 279 -4.72 -9.44 -7.55
C LEU A 279 -3.40 -8.80 -7.10
N ASN A 280 -2.62 -8.21 -8.02
CA ASN A 280 -1.35 -7.56 -7.68
C ASN A 280 -1.54 -6.43 -6.66
N SER A 281 -2.63 -5.67 -6.72
CA SER A 281 -2.90 -4.62 -5.74
C SER A 281 -3.30 -5.19 -4.39
N LYS A 282 -4.03 -6.31 -4.38
CA LYS A 282 -4.45 -7.01 -3.16
C LYS A 282 -3.27 -7.64 -2.44
N ILE A 283 -2.42 -8.40 -3.15
CA ILE A 283 -1.19 -8.99 -2.59
C ILE A 283 -0.26 -7.88 -2.09
N ARG A 284 -0.09 -6.79 -2.85
CA ARG A 284 0.74 -5.67 -2.42
C ARG A 284 0.24 -5.02 -1.13
N ALA A 285 -1.07 -4.98 -0.89
CA ALA A 285 -1.62 -4.44 0.36
C ALA A 285 -1.08 -5.21 1.58
N LEU A 286 -0.96 -6.53 1.50
CA LEU A 286 -0.39 -7.36 2.58
C LEU A 286 1.02 -6.94 3.00
N PHE A 287 1.85 -6.52 2.03
CA PHE A 287 3.19 -6.00 2.31
C PHE A 287 3.18 -4.54 2.77
N GLN A 288 2.18 -3.76 2.36
CA GLN A 288 2.09 -2.33 2.66
C GLN A 288 1.47 -2.03 4.01
N ASP A 289 0.64 -2.92 4.57
CA ASP A 289 -0.05 -2.69 5.84
C ASP A 289 0.93 -2.41 6.98
N ASN A 290 2.10 -3.07 6.99
CA ASN A 290 3.15 -2.84 8.00
C ASN A 290 4.00 -1.58 7.73
N LEU A 291 3.88 -0.95 6.56
CA LEU A 291 4.66 0.22 6.15
C LEU A 291 3.90 1.55 6.31
N VAL A 292 2.59 1.46 6.50
CA VAL A 292 1.66 2.59 6.43
C VAL A 292 1.40 3.14 7.84
N SER A 293 1.22 4.46 7.94
CA SER A 293 0.93 5.14 9.20
C SER A 293 -0.18 6.17 9.04
N VAL A 294 -0.90 6.46 10.13
CA VAL A 294 -1.93 7.50 10.17
C VAL A 294 -1.31 8.88 9.92
N PRO A 295 -1.91 9.77 9.09
CA PRO A 295 -1.42 11.13 8.90
C PRO A 295 -1.41 11.93 10.21
N SER A 296 -0.29 12.58 10.55
CA SER A 296 -0.20 13.40 11.78
C SER A 296 -1.24 14.53 11.85
N ALA A 297 -1.73 14.98 10.69
CA ALA A 297 -2.77 15.99 10.61
C ALA A 297 -4.08 15.56 11.28
N THR A 298 -4.43 14.27 11.30
CA THR A 298 -5.70 13.82 11.89
C THR A 298 -5.75 14.11 13.39
N PHE A 299 -4.63 13.89 14.09
CA PHE A 299 -4.49 14.19 15.51
C PHE A 299 -4.56 15.69 15.79
N TYR A 300 -3.89 16.51 14.97
CA TYR A 300 -3.96 17.96 15.12
C TYR A 300 -5.39 18.50 14.96
N TRP A 301 -6.11 18.04 13.94
CA TRP A 301 -7.46 18.53 13.67
C TRP A 301 -8.50 18.00 14.65
N ALA A 302 -8.26 16.87 15.31
CA ALA A 302 -9.11 16.38 16.38
C ALA A 302 -9.22 17.38 17.55
N ASN A 303 -8.17 18.15 17.82
CA ASN A 303 -8.19 19.21 18.83
C ASN A 303 -9.05 20.42 18.41
N PHE A 304 -9.31 20.59 17.12
CA PHE A 304 -10.09 21.71 16.59
C PHE A 304 -11.57 21.36 16.38
N THR A 305 -11.88 20.12 16.02
CA THR A 305 -13.26 19.65 15.82
C THR A 305 -13.33 18.15 16.11
N SER A 306 -14.23 17.76 17.00
CA SER A 306 -14.51 16.35 17.30
C SER A 306 -15.32 15.67 16.20
N ASN A 307 -15.28 14.34 16.14
CA ASN A 307 -16.13 13.49 15.28
C ASN A 307 -15.99 13.71 13.76
N ILE A 308 -14.77 13.95 13.28
CA ILE A 308 -14.50 14.06 11.83
C ILE A 308 -14.49 12.66 11.20
N ASP A 309 -15.40 12.40 10.25
CA ASP A 309 -15.34 11.23 9.37
C ASP A 309 -14.23 11.41 8.32
N TRP A 310 -12.99 11.05 8.71
CA TRP A 310 -11.81 11.20 7.86
C TRP A 310 -11.96 10.48 6.51
N LYS A 311 -12.62 9.32 6.47
CA LYS A 311 -12.80 8.57 5.23
C LYS A 311 -13.62 9.37 4.22
N LYS A 312 -14.71 10.01 4.67
CA LYS A 312 -15.50 10.92 3.83
C LYS A 312 -14.72 12.17 3.44
N VAL A 313 -14.01 12.80 4.38
CA VAL A 313 -13.24 14.04 4.13
C VAL A 313 -12.14 13.81 3.08
N TRP A 314 -11.33 12.75 3.23
CA TRP A 314 -10.24 12.46 2.30
C TRP A 314 -10.73 12.08 0.90
N SER A 315 -11.85 11.35 0.82
CA SER A 315 -12.43 10.93 -0.46
C SER A 315 -13.25 12.03 -1.15
N LEU A 316 -13.67 13.08 -0.43
CA LEU A 316 -14.58 14.13 -0.92
C LEU A 316 -14.13 14.76 -2.25
N PRO A 317 -12.87 15.21 -2.43
CA PRO A 317 -12.45 15.84 -3.68
C PRO A 317 -12.49 14.89 -4.88
N GLN A 318 -12.50 13.57 -4.68
CA GLN A 318 -12.52 12.58 -5.76
C GLN A 318 -13.91 12.39 -6.39
N LYS A 319 -14.95 12.81 -5.69
CA LYS A 319 -16.34 12.76 -6.16
C LYS A 319 -16.59 13.72 -7.33
N TYR A 320 -15.79 14.79 -7.43
CA TYR A 320 -15.98 15.87 -8.39
C TYR A 320 -15.10 15.73 -9.64
N PHE A 321 -15.62 16.20 -10.77
CA PHE A 321 -14.89 16.34 -12.03
C PHE A 321 -14.00 17.61 -12.06
N LEU A 322 -13.19 17.79 -11.01
CA LEU A 322 -12.26 18.91 -10.88
C LEU A 322 -10.85 18.53 -11.36
N THR A 323 -10.09 19.52 -11.80
CA THR A 323 -8.66 19.34 -12.12
C THR A 323 -7.86 18.94 -10.89
N ASN A 324 -6.75 18.22 -11.09
CA ASN A 324 -5.91 17.77 -9.98
C ASN A 324 -5.32 18.93 -9.16
N LYS A 325 -5.08 20.11 -9.79
CA LYS A 325 -4.58 21.31 -9.08
C LYS A 325 -5.61 21.85 -8.09
N VAL A 326 -6.90 21.88 -8.45
CA VAL A 326 -7.99 22.28 -7.54
C VAL A 326 -8.05 21.33 -6.33
N LYS A 327 -8.03 20.01 -6.59
CA LYS A 327 -8.07 18.97 -5.54
C LYS A 327 -6.85 19.04 -4.61
N GLU A 328 -5.69 19.38 -5.14
CA GLU A 328 -4.42 19.48 -4.40
C GLU A 328 -4.44 20.57 -3.33
N ILE A 329 -5.20 21.66 -3.51
CA ILE A 329 -5.31 22.72 -2.50
C ILE A 329 -5.90 22.18 -1.20
N SER A 330 -6.98 21.42 -1.29
CA SER A 330 -7.60 20.81 -0.10
C SER A 330 -6.68 19.77 0.54
N PHE A 331 -5.99 18.97 -0.27
CA PHE A 331 -4.99 18.03 0.23
C PHE A 331 -3.87 18.74 1.02
N LYS A 332 -3.35 19.86 0.51
CA LYS A 332 -2.34 20.68 1.18
C LYS A 332 -2.82 21.31 2.48
N LEU A 333 -4.06 21.80 2.50
CA LEU A 333 -4.67 22.38 3.70
C LEU A 333 -4.89 21.33 4.77
N LEU A 334 -5.48 20.18 4.42
CA LEU A 334 -5.74 19.10 5.36
C LEU A 334 -4.44 18.54 5.95
N HIS A 335 -3.40 18.35 5.14
CA HIS A 335 -2.08 17.92 5.66
C HIS A 335 -1.23 19.04 6.24
N ARG A 336 -1.73 20.29 6.27
CA ARG A 336 -1.07 21.46 6.87
C ARG A 336 0.31 21.79 6.28
N PHE A 337 0.48 21.59 4.98
CA PHE A 337 1.70 21.95 4.24
C PHE A 337 1.44 22.88 3.05
N TYR A 338 0.30 23.59 3.07
CA TYR A 338 0.07 24.65 2.10
C TYR A 338 1.16 25.73 2.24
N PRO A 339 1.74 26.23 1.12
CA PRO A 339 2.86 27.16 1.15
C PRO A 339 2.42 28.58 1.50
N ALA A 340 1.92 28.79 2.72
CA ALA A 340 1.70 30.12 3.29
C ALA A 340 3.05 30.69 3.76
N LYS A 341 3.29 32.01 3.67
CA LYS A 341 4.61 32.59 3.98
C LYS A 341 5.11 32.24 5.39
N HIS A 342 4.22 32.23 6.39
CA HIS A 342 4.58 31.80 7.75
C HIS A 342 4.98 30.31 7.83
N TYR A 343 4.43 29.44 6.98
CA TYR A 343 4.88 28.04 6.92
C TYR A 343 6.27 27.91 6.27
N LEU A 344 6.58 28.78 5.31
CA LEU A 344 7.84 28.75 4.57
C LEU A 344 9.06 29.19 5.39
N THR A 345 8.86 29.89 6.51
CA THR A 345 9.95 30.26 7.44
C THR A 345 10.71 29.04 7.97
N LYS A 346 10.05 27.87 8.03
CA LYS A 346 10.67 26.59 8.38
C LYS A 346 11.78 26.13 7.42
N PHE A 347 11.81 26.68 6.20
CA PHE A 347 12.76 26.30 5.16
C PHE A 347 13.71 27.44 4.79
N LYS A 348 13.35 28.69 5.09
CA LYS A 348 14.17 29.88 4.83
C LYS A 348 13.81 30.96 5.85
N ALA A 349 14.78 31.38 6.67
CA ALA A 349 14.57 32.29 7.78
C ALA A 349 14.16 33.71 7.31
N ASP A 350 14.75 34.21 6.23
CA ASP A 350 14.58 35.60 5.78
C ASP A 350 13.43 35.75 4.78
N ILE A 351 12.20 35.50 5.23
CA ILE A 351 10.99 35.71 4.43
C ILE A 351 10.08 36.71 5.14
N ASN A 352 9.67 37.76 4.43
CA ASN A 352 8.58 38.63 4.88
C ASN A 352 7.30 37.78 5.04
N THR A 353 6.84 37.61 6.28
CA THR A 353 5.69 36.78 6.62
C THR A 353 4.35 37.48 6.44
N SER A 354 4.31 38.77 6.12
CA SER A 354 3.07 39.53 5.99
C SER A 354 2.15 38.95 4.91
N CYS A 355 0.86 38.89 5.24
CA CYS A 355 -0.20 38.39 4.37
C CYS A 355 -0.16 39.04 2.99
N THR A 356 -0.22 38.22 1.94
CA THR A 356 -0.22 38.70 0.55
C THR A 356 -1.40 39.63 0.24
N PHE A 357 -2.51 39.54 0.99
CA PHE A 357 -3.71 40.35 0.73
C PHE A 357 -3.80 41.60 1.60
N CYS A 358 -3.74 41.45 2.93
CA CYS A 358 -3.91 42.58 3.85
C CYS A 358 -2.62 43.24 4.28
N GLN A 359 -1.47 42.56 4.14
CA GLN A 359 -0.15 43.02 4.60
C GLN A 359 -0.05 43.39 6.10
N LYS A 360 -1.12 43.22 6.89
CA LYS A 360 -1.20 43.57 8.32
C LYS A 360 -0.84 42.44 9.29
N GLN A 361 -1.19 41.20 8.96
CA GLN A 361 -1.01 40.02 9.82
C GLN A 361 -0.11 38.96 9.16
N PRO A 362 0.51 38.05 9.93
CA PRO A 362 1.29 36.96 9.36
C PRO A 362 0.43 36.03 8.50
N GLU A 363 0.96 35.62 7.35
CA GLU A 363 0.28 34.73 6.41
C GLU A 363 0.28 33.28 6.90
N THR A 364 -0.65 32.97 7.80
CA THR A 364 -0.98 31.60 8.19
C THR A 364 -2.05 31.02 7.25
N CYS A 365 -2.26 29.70 7.27
CA CYS A 365 -3.34 29.08 6.47
C CYS A 365 -4.73 29.53 6.92
N SER A 366 -4.94 29.68 8.23
CA SER A 366 -6.21 30.19 8.80
C SER A 366 -6.44 31.64 8.41
N HIS A 367 -5.41 32.49 8.46
CA HIS A 367 -5.53 33.87 8.03
C HIS A 367 -5.81 33.96 6.52
N LEU A 368 -4.97 33.34 5.69
CA LEU A 368 -5.07 33.44 4.24
C LEU A 368 -6.42 32.92 3.68
N PHE A 369 -6.93 31.81 4.23
CA PHE A 369 -8.15 31.17 3.73
C PHE A 369 -9.41 31.52 4.52
N TRP A 370 -9.35 32.28 5.61
CA TRP A 370 -10.53 32.60 6.42
C TRP A 370 -10.50 34.00 7.03
N SER A 371 -9.60 34.27 7.98
CA SER A 371 -9.69 35.48 8.82
C SER A 371 -9.10 36.75 8.19
N CYS A 372 -8.42 36.65 7.05
CA CYS A 372 -8.00 37.85 6.31
C CYS A 372 -9.22 38.66 5.86
N GLU A 373 -9.21 39.97 6.10
CA GLU A 373 -10.31 40.88 5.78
C GLU A 373 -10.86 40.70 4.35
N PHE A 374 -9.98 40.62 3.35
CA PHE A 374 -10.38 40.43 1.94
C PHE A 374 -10.95 39.03 1.68
N THR A 375 -10.35 38.00 2.27
CA THR A 375 -10.86 36.62 2.16
C THR A 375 -12.20 36.45 2.89
N TYR A 376 -12.37 37.09 4.04
CA TYR A 376 -13.61 37.06 4.81
C TYR A 376 -14.76 37.74 4.05
N ARG A 377 -14.53 38.94 3.49
CA ARG A 377 -15.51 39.62 2.62
C ARG A 377 -15.89 38.74 1.41
N PHE A 378 -14.90 38.08 0.80
CA PHE A 378 -15.15 37.13 -0.28
C PHE A 378 -16.02 35.93 0.15
N TRP A 379 -15.75 35.34 1.32
CA TRP A 379 -16.59 34.26 1.84
C TRP A 379 -18.00 34.71 2.22
N LYS A 380 -18.18 35.96 2.69
CA LYS A 380 -19.52 36.53 2.92
C LYS A 380 -20.33 36.61 1.62
N ASN A 381 -19.69 37.01 0.52
CA ASN A 381 -20.34 37.02 -0.79
C ASN A 381 -20.64 35.61 -1.31
N ILE A 382 -19.75 34.64 -1.08
CA ILE A 382 -20.02 33.22 -1.39
C ILE A 382 -21.17 32.67 -0.54
N HIS A 383 -21.19 32.99 0.76
CA HIS A 383 -22.25 32.58 1.67
C HIS A 383 -23.60 33.07 1.13
N LYS A 384 -23.72 34.38 0.84
CA LYS A 384 -24.90 34.96 0.21
C LYS A 384 -25.28 34.28 -1.10
N PHE A 385 -24.29 34.03 -1.97
CA PHE A 385 -24.56 33.32 -3.22
C PHE A 385 -25.13 31.92 -3.00
N ILE A 386 -24.62 31.17 -2.02
CA ILE A 386 -25.10 29.82 -1.72
C ILE A 386 -26.49 29.87 -1.09
N THR A 387 -26.76 30.80 -0.18
CA THR A 387 -28.09 30.96 0.43
C THR A 387 -29.15 31.33 -0.61
N ASP A 388 -28.78 32.22 -1.54
CA ASP A 388 -29.71 32.73 -2.54
C ASP A 388 -29.99 31.73 -3.67
N SER A 389 -29.07 30.81 -3.97
CA SER A 389 -29.17 29.93 -5.15
C SER A 389 -29.20 28.42 -4.88
N ILE A 390 -28.73 27.94 -3.73
CA ILE A 390 -28.53 26.50 -3.51
C ILE A 390 -29.22 26.02 -2.23
N PHE A 391 -28.96 26.67 -1.08
CA PHE A 391 -29.47 26.20 0.21
C PHE A 391 -29.56 27.36 1.21
N ALA A 392 -30.79 27.80 1.51
CA ALA A 392 -31.06 29.01 2.29
C ALA A 392 -30.50 28.95 3.72
N ASP A 393 -30.67 27.83 4.42
CA ASP A 393 -30.33 27.72 5.86
C ASP A 393 -28.85 27.33 6.12
N ILE A 394 -27.96 27.57 5.15
CA ILE A 394 -26.56 27.19 5.32
C ILE A 394 -25.80 28.18 6.20
N GLN A 395 -24.94 27.66 7.06
CA GLN A 395 -23.92 28.45 7.76
C GLN A 395 -22.52 27.97 7.37
N LEU A 396 -21.66 28.90 6.97
CA LEU A 396 -20.28 28.62 6.61
C LEU A 396 -19.35 28.97 7.76
N TYR A 397 -18.58 27.97 8.20
CA TYR A 397 -17.49 28.14 9.15
C TYR A 397 -16.16 27.69 8.55
N TYR A 398 -15.07 28.02 9.22
CA TYR A 398 -13.73 27.61 8.79
C TYR A 398 -13.59 26.08 8.66
N LYS A 399 -14.23 25.30 9.56
CA LYS A 399 -14.26 23.83 9.47
C LYS A 399 -14.86 23.34 8.14
N ASN A 400 -15.88 24.00 7.61
CA ASN A 400 -16.53 23.63 6.35
C ASN A 400 -15.61 23.92 5.16
N ILE A 401 -14.83 25.00 5.23
CA ILE A 401 -13.83 25.31 4.18
C ILE A 401 -12.71 24.25 4.16
N LEU A 402 -12.26 23.82 5.34
CA LEU A 402 -11.22 22.79 5.47
C LEU A 402 -11.71 21.42 5.01
N PHE A 403 -12.76 20.91 5.66
CA PHE A 403 -13.19 19.51 5.55
C PHE A 403 -14.28 19.28 4.50
N GLY A 404 -14.96 20.36 4.07
CA GLY A 404 -16.21 20.26 3.33
C GLY A 404 -17.37 19.78 4.20
N PHE A 405 -18.57 19.84 3.66
CA PHE A 405 -19.74 19.21 4.26
C PHE A 405 -19.71 17.72 3.99
N HIS A 406 -19.65 16.91 5.06
CA HIS A 406 -19.59 15.45 4.99
C HIS A 406 -20.69 14.75 5.82
N SER A 407 -21.51 15.54 6.52
CA SER A 407 -22.69 15.12 7.27
C SER A 407 -23.84 16.03 6.89
N PHE A 408 -24.88 15.47 6.30
CA PHE A 408 -26.09 16.14 5.84
C PHE A 408 -27.18 15.11 5.55
N ASP A 409 -28.43 15.54 5.56
CA ASP A 409 -29.56 14.66 5.29
C ASP A 409 -29.55 14.19 3.82
N VAL A 410 -30.09 12.98 3.60
CA VAL A 410 -30.09 12.36 2.27
C VAL A 410 -30.86 13.19 1.25
N LYS A 411 -31.92 13.88 1.69
CA LYS A 411 -32.74 14.79 0.87
C LYS A 411 -31.94 15.97 0.31
N ASP A 412 -30.94 16.47 1.05
CA ASP A 412 -30.17 17.66 0.69
C ASP A 412 -28.85 17.33 -0.03
N ARG A 413 -28.68 16.07 -0.42
CA ARG A 413 -27.42 15.55 -1.00
C ARG A 413 -26.93 16.37 -2.19
N ASP A 414 -27.84 16.78 -3.06
CA ASP A 414 -27.51 17.49 -4.30
C ASP A 414 -27.17 18.96 -4.03
N ALA A 415 -27.85 19.60 -3.07
CA ALA A 415 -27.49 20.93 -2.58
C ALA A 415 -26.06 20.91 -1.99
N PHE A 416 -25.78 20.00 -1.04
CA PHE A 416 -24.44 19.88 -0.45
C PHE A 416 -23.37 19.41 -1.45
N PHE A 417 -23.75 18.71 -2.51
CA PHE A 417 -22.85 18.43 -3.62
C PHE A 417 -22.40 19.73 -4.31
N CYS A 418 -23.34 20.61 -4.67
CA CYS A 418 -23.06 21.93 -5.25
C CYS A 418 -22.26 22.82 -4.31
N VAL A 419 -22.65 22.93 -3.05
CA VAL A 419 -21.93 23.72 -2.03
C VAL A 419 -20.47 23.30 -1.95
N ASN A 420 -20.19 22.01 -1.79
CA ASN A 420 -18.82 21.52 -1.71
C ASN A 420 -18.00 21.79 -2.99
N MET A 421 -18.62 21.68 -4.17
CA MET A 421 -17.97 22.04 -5.43
C MET A 421 -17.58 23.54 -5.44
N VAL A 422 -18.51 24.42 -5.08
CA VAL A 422 -18.27 25.87 -4.94
C VAL A 422 -17.10 26.11 -3.97
N LEU A 423 -17.08 25.45 -2.81
CA LEU A 423 -15.99 25.57 -1.83
C LEU A 423 -14.62 25.13 -2.41
N PHE A 424 -14.58 24.06 -3.22
CA PHE A 424 -13.33 23.63 -3.86
C PHE A 424 -12.81 24.65 -4.87
N ILE A 425 -13.68 25.19 -5.72
CA ILE A 425 -13.33 26.18 -6.73
C ILE A 425 -12.93 27.50 -6.04
N ALA A 426 -13.63 27.91 -4.99
CA ALA A 426 -13.34 29.11 -4.21
C ALA A 426 -11.97 29.03 -3.52
N LYS A 427 -11.62 27.88 -2.92
CA LYS A 427 -10.26 27.64 -2.40
C LYS A 427 -9.20 27.78 -3.49
N PHE A 428 -9.48 27.29 -4.68
CA PHE A 428 -8.55 27.43 -5.82
C PHE A 428 -8.49 28.87 -6.35
N HIS A 429 -9.59 29.62 -6.28
CA HIS A 429 -9.61 31.05 -6.58
C HIS A 429 -8.67 31.82 -5.64
N ILE A 430 -8.81 31.65 -4.32
CA ILE A 430 -7.93 32.26 -3.32
C ILE A 430 -6.47 31.90 -3.59
N HIS A 431 -6.18 30.64 -3.92
CA HIS A 431 -4.84 30.20 -4.31
C HIS A 431 -4.30 30.95 -5.52
N LYS A 432 -5.05 31.04 -6.63
CA LYS A 432 -4.61 31.78 -7.83
C LYS A 432 -4.36 33.25 -7.50
N ARG A 433 -5.27 33.87 -6.76
CA ARG A 433 -5.18 35.27 -6.33
C ARG A 433 -3.93 35.55 -5.52
N LYS A 434 -3.59 34.65 -4.59
CA LYS A 434 -2.33 34.71 -3.84
C LYS A 434 -1.11 34.75 -4.77
N PHE A 435 -1.01 33.82 -5.72
CA PHE A 435 0.17 33.74 -6.61
C PHE A 435 0.19 34.83 -7.70
N SER A 436 -0.93 35.49 -7.95
CA SER A 436 -1.01 36.67 -8.82
C SER A 436 -0.91 38.00 -8.06
N ASN A 437 -0.70 37.99 -6.74
CA ASN A 437 -0.73 39.17 -5.86
C ASN A 437 -1.99 40.06 -6.04
N LYS A 438 -3.13 39.43 -6.34
CA LYS A 438 -4.44 40.10 -6.46
C LYS A 438 -5.33 39.69 -5.30
N LYS A 439 -6.22 40.57 -4.86
CA LYS A 439 -7.18 40.28 -3.77
C LYS A 439 -8.26 39.29 -4.26
N PRO A 440 -8.80 38.41 -3.39
CA PRO A 440 -9.97 37.60 -3.70
C PRO A 440 -11.15 38.46 -4.12
N ASP A 441 -11.82 38.10 -5.21
CA ASP A 441 -12.90 38.88 -5.78
C ASP A 441 -14.05 37.96 -6.22
N PHE A 442 -15.27 38.31 -5.81
CA PHE A 442 -16.44 37.47 -6.02
C PHE A 442 -16.91 37.48 -7.48
N PHE A 443 -16.84 38.62 -8.15
CA PHE A 443 -17.27 38.74 -9.55
C PHE A 443 -16.43 37.85 -10.46
N VAL A 444 -15.10 37.91 -10.32
CA VAL A 444 -14.20 37.05 -11.10
C VAL A 444 -14.36 35.58 -10.71
N PHE A 445 -14.61 35.27 -9.44
CA PHE A 445 -14.94 33.89 -9.04
C PHE A 445 -16.20 33.38 -9.77
N LYS A 446 -17.26 34.19 -9.88
CA LYS A 446 -18.49 33.82 -10.60
C LYS A 446 -18.22 33.52 -12.07
N LEU A 447 -17.42 34.36 -12.75
CA LEU A 447 -16.98 34.11 -14.13
C LEU A 447 -16.17 32.81 -14.26
N GLU A 448 -15.28 32.53 -13.30
CA GLU A 448 -14.50 31.29 -13.29
C GLU A 448 -15.37 30.05 -13.07
N LEU A 449 -16.38 30.15 -12.21
CA LEU A 449 -17.36 29.10 -11.96
C LEU A 449 -18.18 28.81 -13.22
N GLN A 450 -18.73 29.85 -13.86
CA GLN A 450 -19.46 29.73 -15.13
C GLN A 450 -18.59 29.11 -16.22
N ARG A 451 -17.35 29.60 -16.38
CA ARG A 451 -16.40 29.02 -17.34
C ARG A 451 -16.11 27.55 -17.06
N TYR A 452 -15.94 27.17 -15.80
CA TYR A 452 -15.75 25.76 -15.43
C TYR A 452 -16.97 24.92 -15.83
N LEU A 453 -18.18 25.38 -15.51
CA LEU A 453 -19.41 24.67 -15.86
C LEU A 453 -19.58 24.55 -17.39
N ASN A 454 -19.30 25.62 -18.15
CA ASN A 454 -19.35 25.61 -19.61
C ASN A 454 -18.30 24.67 -20.23
N LEU A 455 -17.12 24.52 -19.62
CA LEU A 455 -16.10 23.59 -20.12
C LEU A 455 -16.48 22.12 -19.88
N ILE A 456 -17.13 21.81 -18.76
CA ILE A 456 -17.50 20.42 -18.45
C ILE A 456 -18.81 20.00 -19.12
N SER A 457 -19.64 20.93 -19.59
CA SER A 457 -20.91 20.61 -20.29
C SER A 457 -20.68 19.83 -21.58
N ALA A 458 -19.57 20.05 -22.27
CA ALA A 458 -19.17 19.32 -23.47
C ALA A 458 -18.59 17.90 -23.18
N SER A 459 -18.34 17.54 -21.92
CA SER A 459 -17.67 16.29 -21.56
C SER A 459 -18.64 15.12 -21.40
N LYS A 460 -18.35 14.00 -22.07
CA LYS A 460 -19.09 12.72 -21.94
C LYS A 460 -18.83 11.96 -20.63
N ASN A 461 -18.00 12.48 -19.73
CA ASN A 461 -17.69 11.83 -18.45
C ASN A 461 -18.90 11.81 -17.52
N THR A 462 -19.21 10.65 -16.92
CA THR A 462 -20.36 10.48 -16.00
C THR A 462 -20.35 11.45 -14.82
N LYS A 463 -19.17 11.79 -14.27
CA LYS A 463 -19.06 12.80 -13.20
C LYS A 463 -19.35 14.21 -13.69
N ALA A 464 -18.97 14.53 -14.92
CA ALA A 464 -19.24 15.83 -15.53
C ALA A 464 -20.75 15.99 -15.79
N GLN A 465 -21.37 14.98 -16.41
CA GLN A 465 -22.82 14.93 -16.65
C GLN A 465 -23.61 15.07 -15.35
N LYS A 466 -23.25 14.30 -14.31
CA LYS A 466 -23.85 14.43 -12.98
C LYS A 466 -23.71 15.85 -12.42
N THR A 467 -22.51 16.44 -12.52
CA THR A 467 -22.25 17.79 -12.01
C THR A 467 -23.15 18.81 -12.71
N ILE A 468 -23.29 18.72 -14.03
CA ILE A 468 -24.12 19.64 -14.83
C ILE A 468 -25.60 19.44 -14.55
N SER A 469 -26.09 18.20 -14.48
CA SER A 469 -27.49 17.92 -14.15
C SER A 469 -27.88 18.55 -12.81
N ILE A 470 -27.05 18.37 -11.78
CA ILE A 470 -27.30 18.98 -10.47
C ILE A 470 -27.16 20.51 -10.53
N CYS A 471 -26.14 21.05 -11.20
CA CYS A 471 -26.00 22.52 -11.27
C CYS A 471 -27.16 23.20 -12.02
N LYS A 472 -27.75 22.52 -13.02
CA LYS A 472 -28.94 23.01 -13.73
C LYS A 472 -30.18 23.06 -12.83
N SER A 473 -30.39 22.08 -11.96
CA SER A 473 -31.54 22.09 -11.04
C SER A 473 -31.51 23.24 -10.04
N PHE A 474 -30.33 23.81 -9.77
CA PHE A 474 -30.14 24.99 -8.91
C PHE A 474 -29.94 26.30 -9.70
N GLY A 475 -30.20 26.32 -11.02
CA GLY A 475 -30.08 27.54 -11.84
C GLY A 475 -28.66 28.11 -11.95
N LEU A 476 -27.62 27.31 -11.68
CA LEU A 476 -26.22 27.76 -11.72
C LEU A 476 -25.64 27.80 -13.14
N LEU A 477 -26.31 27.16 -14.09
CA LEU A 477 -25.99 27.16 -15.51
C LEU A 477 -27.14 27.85 -16.24
N THR A 478 -26.90 29.07 -16.69
CA THR A 478 -27.79 29.83 -17.59
C THR A 478 -27.51 29.45 -19.03
#